data_AF-A0A4Q3UZH1-F1
#
_entry.id   AF-A0A4Q3UZH1-F1
#
_cell.length_a   1.000
_cell.length_b   1.000
_cell.length_c   1.000
_cell.angle_alpha   90.00
_cell.angle_beta   90.00
_cell.angle_gamma   90.00
#
_symmetry.space_group_name_H-M   'P 1'
#
loop_
_entity.id
_entity.type
_entity.pdbx_description
1 polymer ?
#
loop_
_entity_poly.entity_id
_entity_poly.type
_entity_poly.pdbx_seq_one_letter_code
_entity_poly.pdbx_strand_id
1 'polypeptide(L)'
;MPAIAESEDIWKYVQPGSIVVEERDDRAWVCFECNCDWEVEHGLLLVLMDGVRWVKVSAYDGHVTDGHAYAKPLLDAWIADPDRVLPIRTFAEIRATPGGP
;
A
#
# COMPACT_ATOMS: atom_id res chain seq x y z
N MET A 1 22.47 -2.51 1.08
CA MET A 1 21.35 -2.48 0.12
C MET A 1 21.78 -3.14 -1.16
N PRO A 2 20.98 -4.05 -1.73
CA PRO A 2 21.26 -4.61 -3.05
C PRO A 2 21.32 -3.50 -4.11
N ALA A 3 22.22 -3.65 -5.10
CA ALA A 3 22.26 -2.78 -6.25
C ALA A 3 21.16 -3.18 -7.24
N ILE A 4 20.13 -2.35 -7.36
CA ILE A 4 19.04 -2.51 -8.34
C ILE A 4 19.51 -1.82 -9.62
N ALA A 5 19.75 -2.60 -10.69
CA ALA A 5 20.22 -2.04 -11.96
C ALA A 5 19.05 -1.52 -12.79
N GLU A 6 17.99 -2.32 -12.90
CA GLU A 6 16.74 -1.97 -13.58
C GLU A 6 15.54 -2.07 -12.63
N SER A 7 14.44 -1.38 -12.95
CA SER A 7 13.26 -1.33 -12.08
C SER A 7 12.68 -2.72 -11.78
N GLU A 8 12.75 -3.64 -12.74
CA GLU A 8 12.27 -5.02 -12.63
C GLU A 8 13.13 -5.86 -11.68
N ASP A 9 14.38 -5.47 -11.44
CA ASP A 9 15.28 -6.19 -10.53
C ASP A 9 14.80 -6.13 -9.08
N ILE A 10 13.94 -5.18 -8.72
CA ILE A 10 13.37 -5.07 -7.37
C ILE A 10 12.67 -6.37 -6.95
N TRP A 11 12.03 -7.06 -7.90
CA TRP A 11 11.27 -8.28 -7.63
C TRP A 11 12.14 -9.47 -7.24
N LYS A 12 13.46 -9.41 -7.51
CA LYS A 12 14.42 -10.43 -7.04
C LYS A 12 14.55 -10.44 -5.51
N TYR A 13 14.13 -9.36 -4.87
CA TYR A 13 14.27 -9.11 -3.43
C TYR A 13 12.92 -9.06 -2.71
N VAL A 14 11.82 -9.37 -3.41
CA VAL A 14 10.46 -9.44 -2.86
C VAL A 14 10.01 -10.89 -2.91
N GLN A 15 9.66 -11.47 -1.77
CA GLN A 15 9.15 -12.84 -1.69
C GLN A 15 7.66 -12.81 -1.34
N PRO A 16 6.78 -13.40 -2.17
CA PRO A 16 5.37 -13.57 -1.81
C PRO A 16 5.24 -14.32 -0.48
N GLY A 17 4.44 -13.77 0.44
CA GLY A 17 4.10 -14.39 1.71
C GLY A 17 2.65 -14.87 1.66
N SER A 18 1.76 -14.13 2.33
CA SER A 18 0.36 -14.49 2.48
C SER A 18 -0.55 -13.62 1.57
N ILE A 19 -1.75 -14.13 1.32
CA ILE A 19 -2.83 -13.35 0.72
C ILE A 19 -4.00 -13.38 1.72
N VAL A 20 -4.40 -12.20 2.18
CA VAL A 20 -5.53 -12.03 3.10
C VAL A 20 -6.63 -11.28 2.36
N VAL A 21 -7.88 -11.70 2.54
CA VAL A 21 -9.04 -10.99 2.02
C VAL A 21 -9.84 -10.46 3.20
N GLU A 22 -10.00 -9.14 3.24
CA GLU A 22 -10.81 -8.46 4.26
C GLU A 22 -12.05 -7.85 3.62
N GLU A 23 -13.20 -8.02 4.26
CA GLU A 23 -14.44 -7.35 3.87
C GLU A 23 -14.71 -6.20 4.84
N ARG A 24 -14.82 -4.98 4.30
CA ARG A 24 -15.08 -3.77 5.09
C ARG A 24 -15.82 -2.75 4.23
N ASP A 25 -16.82 -2.09 4.80
CA ASP A 25 -17.58 -1.00 4.15
C ASP A 25 -18.14 -1.41 2.77
N ASP A 26 -18.68 -2.63 2.67
CA ASP A 26 -19.21 -3.27 1.45
C ASP A 26 -18.18 -3.38 0.30
N ARG A 27 -16.88 -3.43 0.65
CA ARG A 27 -15.77 -3.60 -0.28
C ARG A 27 -14.90 -4.79 0.14
N ALA A 28 -14.34 -5.46 -0.85
CA ALA A 28 -13.34 -6.50 -0.63
C ALA A 28 -11.93 -5.92 -0.80
N TRP A 29 -11.04 -6.19 0.16
CA TRP A 29 -9.65 -5.75 0.14
C TRP A 29 -8.76 -6.99 0.08
N VAL A 30 -8.01 -7.14 -1.00
CA VAL A 30 -7.05 -8.23 -1.18
C VAL A 30 -5.68 -7.70 -0.82
N CYS A 31 -5.17 -8.14 0.32
CA CYS A 31 -3.87 -7.80 0.88
C CYS A 31 -2.85 -8.87 0.50
N PHE A 32 -1.78 -8.47 -0.18
CA PHE A 32 -0.62 -9.31 -0.43
C PHE A 32 0.46 -8.90 0.56
N GLU A 33 0.80 -9.82 1.45
CA GLU A 33 1.88 -9.66 2.41
C GLU A 33 3.12 -10.30 1.80
N CYS A 34 4.15 -9.50 1.57
CA CYS A 34 5.41 -9.95 1.00
C CYS A 34 6.55 -9.69 1.96
N ASN A 35 7.53 -10.58 2.00
CA ASN A 35 8.80 -10.28 2.64
C ASN A 35 9.68 -9.49 1.66
N CYS A 36 10.58 -8.67 2.19
CA CYS A 36 11.59 -7.97 1.40
C CYS A 36 12.96 -8.02 2.06
N ASP A 37 14.01 -8.25 1.27
CA ASP A 37 15.39 -8.35 1.78
C ASP A 37 15.88 -7.04 2.43
N TRP A 38 15.27 -5.90 2.08
CA TRP A 38 15.63 -4.58 2.63
C TRP A 38 14.80 -4.16 3.84
N GLU A 39 13.70 -4.86 4.15
CA GLU A 39 12.89 -4.59 5.33
C GLU A 39 12.45 -5.89 5.99
N VAL A 40 13.38 -6.46 6.75
CA VAL A 40 13.32 -7.83 7.28
C VAL A 40 12.22 -8.00 8.34
N GLU A 41 11.88 -6.93 9.07
CA GLU A 41 10.90 -7.01 10.17
C GLU A 41 9.46 -7.00 9.69
N HIS A 42 9.14 -6.15 8.70
CA HIS A 42 7.75 -5.90 8.31
C HIS A 42 7.45 -6.31 6.86
N GLY A 43 8.42 -6.24 5.94
CA GLY A 43 8.18 -6.53 4.53
C GLY A 43 7.31 -5.48 3.82
N LEU A 44 6.64 -5.90 2.75
CA LEU A 44 5.85 -5.08 1.83
C LEU A 44 4.39 -5.50 1.87
N LEU A 45 3.49 -4.52 1.89
CA LEU A 45 2.05 -4.69 1.78
C LEU A 45 1.58 -4.08 0.45
N LEU A 46 0.92 -4.90 -0.35
CA LEU A 46 0.19 -4.47 -1.56
C LEU A 46 -1.30 -4.69 -1.33
N VAL A 47 -2.14 -3.74 -1.71
CA VAL A 47 -3.59 -3.85 -1.51
C VAL A 47 -4.35 -3.57 -2.81
N LEU A 48 -5.23 -4.49 -3.18
CA LEU A 48 -6.25 -4.34 -4.22
C LEU A 48 -7.63 -4.14 -3.60
N MET A 49 -8.35 -3.12 -4.03
CA MET A 49 -9.78 -2.96 -3.74
C MET A 49 -10.60 -3.66 -4.83
N ASP A 50 -11.59 -4.44 -4.40
CA ASP A 50 -12.49 -5.27 -5.20
C ASP A 50 -11.78 -6.18 -6.22
N GLY A 51 -10.54 -6.58 -5.91
CA GLY A 51 -9.69 -7.42 -6.75
C GLY A 51 -9.21 -6.80 -8.06
N VAL A 52 -9.52 -5.53 -8.33
CA VAL A 52 -9.27 -4.90 -9.64
C VAL A 52 -8.47 -3.61 -9.59
N ARG A 53 -8.42 -2.93 -8.43
CA ARG A 53 -7.82 -1.60 -8.33
C ARG A 53 -6.76 -1.52 -7.24
N TRP A 54 -5.52 -1.19 -7.62
CA TRP A 54 -4.44 -0.94 -6.66
C TRP A 54 -4.74 0.31 -5.84
N VAL A 55 -4.66 0.18 -4.52
CA VAL A 55 -4.99 1.25 -3.56
C VAL A 55 -3.89 1.52 -2.54
N LYS A 56 -2.91 0.62 -2.41
CA LYS A 56 -1.76 0.81 -1.53
C LYS A 56 -0.56 -0.03 -1.96
N VAL A 57 0.62 0.57 -1.82
CA VAL A 57 1.94 -0.07 -1.91
C VAL A 57 2.80 0.55 -0.81
N SER A 58 3.13 -0.19 0.24
CA SER A 58 3.83 0.35 1.42
C SER A 58 4.65 -0.71 2.14
N ALA A 59 5.47 -0.29 3.12
CA ALA A 59 5.88 -1.22 4.17
C ALA A 59 4.63 -1.80 4.86
N TYR A 60 4.72 -3.03 5.37
CA TYR A 60 3.60 -3.63 6.07
C TYR A 60 3.26 -2.87 7.35
N ASP A 61 2.00 -2.45 7.48
CA ASP A 61 1.47 -1.74 8.65
C ASP A 61 0.11 -2.29 9.10
N GLY A 62 -0.43 -3.32 8.43
CA GLY A 62 -1.72 -3.92 8.74
C GLY A 62 -2.96 -3.06 8.40
N HIS A 63 -2.81 -1.99 7.62
CA HIS A 63 -3.92 -1.11 7.23
C HIS A 63 -4.15 -1.16 5.72
N VAL A 64 -5.42 -1.31 5.30
CA VAL A 64 -5.78 -1.42 3.87
C VAL A 64 -5.62 -0.12 3.06
N THR A 65 -5.60 1.04 3.74
CA THR A 65 -5.36 2.36 3.11
C THR A 65 -4.41 3.23 3.94
N ASP A 66 -3.83 4.26 3.31
CA ASP A 66 -3.00 5.25 4.02
C ASP A 66 -3.84 6.15 4.92
N GLY A 67 -5.06 6.52 4.50
CA GLY A 67 -5.92 7.36 5.32
C GLY A 67 -6.29 6.71 6.64
N HIS A 68 -6.52 5.39 6.66
CA HIS A 68 -6.71 4.62 7.88
C HIS A 68 -5.40 4.52 8.69
N ALA A 69 -4.27 4.20 8.05
CA ALA A 69 -2.97 4.05 8.72
C ALA A 69 -2.51 5.32 9.47
N TYR A 70 -2.79 6.49 8.90
CA TYR A 70 -2.30 7.77 9.43
C TYR A 70 -3.39 8.65 10.05
N ALA A 71 -4.65 8.18 10.12
CA ALA A 71 -5.82 8.98 10.52
C ALA A 71 -5.98 10.27 9.67
N LYS A 72 -5.79 10.14 8.36
CA LYS A 72 -5.78 11.24 7.37
C LYS A 72 -6.70 10.91 6.20
N PRO A 73 -8.02 11.14 6.30
CA PRO A 73 -8.99 10.75 5.27
C PRO A 73 -8.71 11.38 3.90
N LEU A 74 -8.03 12.54 3.86
CA LEU A 74 -7.61 13.18 2.60
C LEU A 74 -6.63 12.32 1.77
N LEU A 75 -5.90 11.39 2.39
CA LEU A 75 -5.04 10.45 1.66
C LEU A 75 -5.83 9.45 0.82
N ASP A 76 -7.10 9.23 1.14
CA ASP A 76 -7.98 8.26 0.49
C ASP A 76 -9.03 8.93 -0.43
N ALA A 77 -9.11 10.27 -0.43
CA ALA A 77 -10.11 11.01 -1.20
C ALA A 77 -10.06 10.71 -2.72
N TRP A 78 -8.90 10.32 -3.24
CA TRP A 78 -8.74 9.94 -4.65
C TRP A 78 -9.43 8.61 -5.02
N ILE A 79 -9.72 7.74 -4.05
CA ILE A 79 -10.37 6.43 -4.28
C ILE A 79 -11.80 6.64 -4.80
N ALA A 80 -12.48 7.72 -4.42
CA ALA A 80 -13.83 8.03 -4.87
C ALA A 80 -13.93 8.30 -6.39
N ASP A 81 -12.82 8.71 -7.02
CA ASP A 81 -12.73 8.95 -8.46
C ASP A 81 -12.22 7.70 -9.17
N PRO A 82 -13.04 6.98 -9.96
CA PRO A 82 -12.65 5.71 -10.58
C PRO A 82 -11.54 5.84 -11.61
N ASP A 83 -11.35 7.03 -12.20
CA ASP A 83 -10.34 7.29 -13.23
C ASP A 83 -8.97 7.65 -12.62
N ARG A 84 -8.92 7.88 -11.30
CA ARG A 84 -7.66 8.12 -10.59
C ARG A 84 -6.92 6.83 -10.28
N VAL A 85 -5.62 6.86 -10.52
CA VAL A 85 -4.68 5.79 -10.13
C VAL A 85 -4.06 6.08 -8.78
N LEU A 86 -3.48 5.04 -8.16
CA LEU A 86 -2.74 5.13 -6.90
C LEU A 86 -1.68 6.25 -6.98
N PRO A 87 -1.81 7.32 -6.17
CA PRO A 87 -0.82 8.40 -6.16
C PRO A 87 0.48 7.93 -5.51
N ILE A 88 1.60 8.24 -6.16
CA ILE A 88 2.94 8.04 -5.58
C ILE A 88 3.17 9.18 -4.59
N ARG A 89 3.46 8.83 -3.34
CA ARG A 89 3.76 9.79 -2.26
C ARG A 89 5.00 9.38 -1.51
N THR A 90 5.80 10.38 -1.16
CA THR A 90 6.85 10.25 -0.16
C THR A 90 6.26 10.24 1.24
N PHE A 91 7.01 9.70 2.18
CA PHE A 91 6.63 9.74 3.60
C PHE A 91 6.48 11.17 4.14
N ALA A 92 7.25 12.13 3.62
CA ALA A 92 7.13 13.54 3.97
C ALA A 92 5.78 14.13 3.53
N GLU A 93 5.31 13.80 2.33
CA GLU A 93 4.00 14.24 1.81
C GLU A 93 2.84 13.63 2.60
N ILE A 94 2.94 12.35 2.96
CA ILE A 94 1.98 11.68 3.85
C ILE A 94 1.91 12.41 5.19
N ARG A 95 3.06 12.75 5.79
CA ARG A 95 3.13 13.49 7.06
C ARG A 95 2.63 14.92 6.95
N ALA A 96 2.83 15.59 5.83
CA ALA A 96 2.37 16.95 5.59
C ALA A 96 0.85 17.03 5.32
N THR A 97 0.22 15.93 4.88
CA THR A 97 -1.22 15.91 4.62
C THR A 97 -2.01 16.21 5.91
N PRO A 98 -3.00 17.12 5.89
CA PRO A 98 -3.80 17.41 7.08
C PRO A 98 -4.53 16.17 7.62
N GLY A 99 -4.67 16.11 8.94
CA GLY A 99 -5.55 15.16 9.63
C GLY A 99 -7.03 15.39 9.30
N GLY A 100 -7.87 14.41 9.63
CA GLY A 100 -9.31 14.64 9.70
C GLY A 100 -9.67 15.64 10.82
N PRO A 101 -10.89 16.20 10.81
CA PRO A 101 -11.44 16.94 11.95
C PRO A 101 -11.54 16.05 13.20
#